data_AF-X0YE92-F1
#
_entry.id   AF-X0YE92-F1
#
_cell.length_a   1.000
_cell.length_b   1.000
_cell.length_c   1.000
_cell.angle_alpha   90.00
_cell.angle_beta   90.00
_cell.angle_gamma   90.00
#
_symmetry.space_group_name_H-M   'P 1'
#
loop_
_entity.id
_entity.type
_entity.pdbx_description
1 polymer ?
#
loop_
_entity_poly.entity_id
_entity_poly.type
_entity_poly.pdbx_seq_one_letter_code
_entity_poly.pdbx_strand_id
1 'polypeptide(L)'
;HGGGSFSLMTEDAEEIRSYARWVVSKGITSFLATLAAASRPQMERWLATVSALGEKVDGGAHPLGAHLEGPFLNPKHKGALLPAALRPPDRAELLGYVRAAGGRLKVIVVAPELPGAAEVIGVAREQGLVVSMGHTDATYEEAREAISHGVTQATHCFNAMRPFHHRDPGCLGAILASPQVTAELIGDGVHVHPGAMALLLRAKGPVRTILVTDGVAPTG
;
A
#
# COMPACT_ATOMS: atom_id res chain seq x y z
N HIS A 1 -0.70 -8.79 2.61
CA HIS A 1 -1.31 -9.19 3.88
C HIS A 1 -2.52 -10.05 3.55
N GLY A 2 -2.76 -11.12 4.30
CA GLY A 2 -3.67 -12.20 3.91
C GLY A 2 -4.95 -12.30 4.73
N GLY A 3 -5.30 -13.51 5.13
CA GLY A 3 -6.48 -13.80 5.94
C GLY A 3 -6.95 -15.23 5.81
N GLY A 4 -7.82 -15.68 6.72
CA GLY A 4 -8.33 -17.04 6.75
C GLY A 4 -7.23 -18.09 6.96
N SER A 5 -6.20 -17.73 7.74
CA SER A 5 -4.97 -18.51 7.96
C SER A 5 -3.99 -18.54 6.79
N PHE A 6 -4.25 -17.84 5.69
CA PHE A 6 -3.37 -17.80 4.52
C PHE A 6 -2.57 -16.50 4.47
N SER A 7 -1.27 -16.60 4.19
CA SER A 7 -0.39 -15.48 3.92
C SER A 7 -0.32 -15.16 2.42
N LEU A 8 -0.31 -13.88 2.07
CA LEU A 8 0.04 -13.43 0.71
C LEU A 8 1.55 -13.12 0.55
N MET A 9 2.30 -13.14 1.65
CA MET A 9 3.75 -12.97 1.68
C MET A 9 4.42 -14.34 1.75
N THR A 10 4.32 -15.07 0.66
CA THR A 10 4.67 -16.49 0.58
C THR A 10 5.37 -16.79 -0.74
N GLU A 11 6.19 -17.83 -0.73
CA GLU A 11 6.81 -18.40 -1.93
C GLU A 11 6.00 -19.58 -2.48
N ASP A 12 4.88 -19.93 -1.82
CA ASP A 12 3.94 -20.95 -2.27
C ASP A 12 2.74 -20.31 -2.97
N ALA A 13 2.69 -20.45 -4.29
CA ALA A 13 1.57 -19.97 -5.10
C ALA A 13 0.22 -20.59 -4.67
N GLU A 14 0.21 -21.82 -4.15
CA GLU A 14 -1.04 -22.46 -3.73
C GLU A 14 -1.65 -21.85 -2.47
N GLU A 15 -0.83 -21.27 -1.59
CA GLU A 15 -1.31 -20.53 -0.43
C GLU A 15 -2.08 -19.27 -0.88
N ILE A 16 -1.60 -18.58 -1.92
CA ILE A 16 -2.32 -17.43 -2.51
C ILE A 16 -3.60 -17.89 -3.23
N ARG A 17 -3.59 -19.04 -3.91
CA ARG A 17 -4.83 -19.61 -4.51
C ARG A 17 -5.84 -20.02 -3.43
N SER A 18 -5.36 -20.50 -2.28
CA SER A 18 -6.20 -20.84 -1.14
C SER A 18 -6.84 -19.61 -0.53
N TYR A 19 -6.07 -18.52 -0.36
CA TYR A 19 -6.63 -17.21 0.00
C TYR A 19 -7.69 -16.78 -1.02
N ALA A 20 -7.40 -16.86 -2.32
CA ALA A 20 -8.33 -16.46 -3.38
C ALA A 20 -9.66 -17.21 -3.31
N ARG A 21 -9.65 -18.53 -3.04
CA ARG A 21 -10.88 -19.33 -2.85
C ARG A 21 -11.60 -19.03 -1.55
N TRP A 22 -10.88 -18.68 -0.49
CA TRP A 22 -11.50 -18.33 0.80
C TRP A 22 -12.15 -16.94 0.76
N VAL A 23 -11.46 -15.95 0.19
CA VAL A 23 -11.82 -14.53 0.32
C VAL A 23 -13.15 -14.18 -0.37
N VAL A 24 -13.59 -15.00 -1.34
CA VAL A 24 -14.93 -14.86 -1.95
C VAL A 24 -16.06 -15.00 -0.93
N SER A 25 -15.86 -15.79 0.14
CA SER A 25 -16.83 -15.91 1.25
C SER A 25 -17.02 -14.60 2.01
N LYS A 26 -16.10 -13.65 1.85
CA LYS A 26 -16.15 -12.28 2.41
C LYS A 26 -16.64 -11.26 1.39
N GLY A 27 -17.12 -11.69 0.22
CA GLY A 27 -17.61 -10.82 -0.85
C GLY A 27 -16.52 -10.18 -1.72
N ILE A 28 -15.25 -10.56 -1.54
CA ILE A 28 -14.13 -10.03 -2.32
C ILE A 28 -13.98 -10.86 -3.59
N THR A 29 -14.14 -10.22 -4.76
CA THR A 29 -14.03 -10.86 -6.08
C THR A 29 -12.66 -10.67 -6.74
N SER A 30 -11.87 -9.71 -6.25
CA SER A 30 -10.54 -9.41 -6.77
C SER A 30 -9.69 -8.74 -5.69
N PHE A 31 -8.38 -8.95 -5.70
CA PHE A 31 -7.47 -8.40 -4.69
C PHE A 31 -6.08 -8.15 -5.25
N LEU A 32 -5.31 -7.30 -4.57
CA LEU A 32 -3.86 -7.19 -4.75
C LEU A 32 -3.18 -7.95 -3.61
N ALA A 33 -2.15 -8.72 -3.95
CA ALA A 33 -1.32 -9.36 -2.95
C ALA A 33 -0.40 -8.31 -2.32
N THR A 34 -0.75 -7.82 -1.12
CA THR A 34 0.09 -6.87 -0.41
C THR A 34 1.33 -7.57 0.15
N LEU A 35 2.52 -7.05 -0.14
CA LEU A 35 3.79 -7.56 0.37
C LEU A 35 4.43 -6.48 1.25
N ALA A 36 4.67 -6.82 2.50
CA ALA A 36 5.33 -5.93 3.45
C ALA A 36 6.82 -5.77 3.14
N ALA A 37 7.42 -4.73 3.72
CA ALA A 37 8.87 -4.57 3.71
C ALA A 37 9.59 -5.81 4.27
N ALA A 38 10.54 -6.34 3.49
CA ALA A 38 11.46 -7.40 3.88
C ALA A 38 12.84 -7.16 3.24
N SER A 39 13.75 -8.13 3.33
CA SER A 39 15.02 -8.07 2.60
C SER A 39 14.76 -8.05 1.08
N ARG A 40 15.65 -7.40 0.30
CA ARG A 40 15.50 -7.31 -1.16
C ARG A 40 15.27 -8.67 -1.82
N PRO A 41 16.08 -9.73 -1.52
CA PRO A 41 15.87 -11.04 -2.14
C PRO A 41 14.53 -11.67 -1.78
N GLN A 42 14.03 -11.43 -0.56
CA GLN A 42 12.75 -11.97 -0.12
C GLN A 42 11.58 -11.32 -0.87
N MET A 43 11.61 -9.99 -1.01
CA MET A 43 10.59 -9.25 -1.73
C MET A 43 10.56 -9.64 -3.22
N GLU A 44 11.72 -9.82 -3.85
CA GLU A 44 11.82 -10.31 -5.23
C GLU A 44 11.23 -11.72 -5.40
N ARG A 45 11.47 -12.64 -4.44
CA ARG A 45 10.88 -13.99 -4.47
C ARG A 45 9.36 -13.97 -4.32
N TRP A 46 8.82 -13.14 -3.43
CA TRP A 46 7.37 -12.97 -3.31
C TRP A 46 6.75 -12.37 -4.58
N LEU A 47 7.40 -11.36 -5.17
CA LEU A 47 6.95 -10.76 -6.43
C LEU A 47 6.98 -11.78 -7.58
N ALA A 48 8.02 -12.61 -7.66
CA ALA A 48 8.09 -13.70 -8.63
C ALA A 48 6.97 -14.73 -8.44
N THR A 49 6.60 -15.01 -7.18
CA THR A 49 5.46 -15.90 -6.86
C THR A 49 4.15 -15.30 -7.35
N VAL A 50 3.89 -14.01 -7.07
CA VAL A 50 2.71 -13.29 -7.57
C VAL A 50 2.71 -13.19 -9.09
N SER A 51 3.89 -13.07 -9.70
CA SER A 51 4.08 -13.05 -11.15
C SER A 51 3.58 -14.36 -11.79
N ALA A 52 3.88 -15.49 -11.16
CA ALA A 52 3.58 -16.84 -11.66
C ALA A 52 2.13 -17.32 -11.46
N LEU A 53 1.29 -16.62 -10.69
CA LEU A 53 -0.07 -17.06 -10.37
C LEU A 53 -1.03 -17.13 -11.57
N GLY A 54 -0.73 -16.39 -12.65
CA GLY A 54 -1.66 -16.19 -13.76
C GLY A 54 -2.86 -15.31 -13.37
N GLU A 55 -3.88 -15.30 -14.22
CA GLU A 55 -5.06 -14.43 -14.08
C GLU A 55 -6.30 -15.14 -13.53
N LYS A 56 -6.35 -16.46 -13.40
CA LYS A 56 -7.58 -17.15 -12.98
C LYS A 56 -7.29 -18.14 -11.87
N VAL A 57 -8.11 -18.07 -10.83
CA VAL A 57 -8.20 -19.09 -9.79
C VAL A 57 -9.61 -19.65 -9.84
N ASP A 58 -9.75 -20.93 -10.15
CA ASP A 58 -11.05 -21.58 -10.26
C ASP A 58 -11.80 -21.50 -8.92
N GLY A 59 -13.03 -20.97 -8.96
CA GLY A 59 -13.85 -20.75 -7.77
C GLY A 59 -13.29 -19.70 -6.79
N GLY A 60 -12.30 -18.90 -7.19
CA GLY A 60 -11.65 -17.92 -6.34
C GLY A 60 -11.69 -16.48 -6.87
N ALA A 61 -11.35 -15.54 -5.99
CA ALA A 61 -11.16 -14.15 -6.32
C ALA A 61 -9.95 -13.97 -7.27
N HIS A 62 -10.02 -12.97 -8.14
CA HIS A 62 -8.97 -12.69 -9.11
C HIS A 62 -7.78 -11.95 -8.45
N PRO A 63 -6.56 -12.51 -8.45
CA PRO A 63 -5.37 -11.77 -8.05
C PRO A 63 -4.97 -10.78 -9.16
N LEU A 64 -5.17 -9.48 -8.92
CA LEU A 64 -4.88 -8.40 -9.86
C LEU A 64 -3.37 -8.10 -10.01
N GLY A 65 -2.56 -8.61 -9.09
CA GLY A 65 -1.13 -8.32 -9.00
C GLY A 65 -0.67 -8.10 -7.57
N ALA A 66 0.42 -7.35 -7.42
CA ALA A 66 1.06 -7.04 -6.13
C ALA A 66 0.89 -5.56 -5.75
N HIS A 67 0.77 -5.34 -4.44
CA HIS A 67 0.87 -4.05 -3.78
C HIS A 67 2.10 -4.09 -2.84
N LEU A 68 3.11 -3.26 -3.10
CA LEU A 68 4.31 -3.21 -2.25
C LEU A 68 4.14 -2.17 -1.14
N GLU A 69 3.95 -2.64 0.09
CA GLU A 69 3.95 -1.78 1.28
C GLU A 69 5.37 -1.69 1.84
N GLY A 70 6.14 -0.80 1.24
CA GLY A 70 7.56 -0.62 1.50
C GLY A 70 8.46 -1.22 0.42
N PRO A 71 9.80 -1.16 0.61
CA PRO A 71 10.49 -0.87 1.87
C PRO A 71 10.80 0.62 2.10
N PHE A 72 10.38 1.49 1.18
CA PHE A 72 10.71 2.92 1.16
C PHE A 72 9.86 3.76 2.11
N LEU A 73 9.83 3.38 3.39
CA LEU A 73 8.94 3.93 4.42
C LEU A 73 9.73 4.58 5.55
N ASN A 74 9.13 5.53 6.25
CA ASN A 74 9.79 6.22 7.35
C ASN A 74 9.86 5.33 8.61
N PRO A 75 11.05 5.07 9.17
CA PRO A 75 11.19 4.25 10.38
C PRO A 75 10.43 4.76 11.61
N LYS A 76 10.18 6.08 11.72
CA LYS A 76 9.34 6.66 12.79
C LYS A 76 7.90 6.15 12.74
N HIS A 77 7.42 5.88 11.53
CA HIS A 77 6.06 5.43 11.25
C HIS A 77 6.04 3.98 10.80
N LYS A 78 6.97 3.15 11.27
CA LYS A 78 7.08 1.73 10.87
C LYS A 78 5.84 0.86 11.17
N GLY A 79 4.99 1.26 12.12
CA GLY A 79 3.91 0.41 12.61
C GLY A 79 4.41 -0.97 13.07
N ALA A 80 3.80 -2.03 12.52
CA ALA A 80 4.16 -3.43 12.77
C ALA A 80 5.42 -3.91 12.02
N LEU A 81 5.98 -3.10 11.11
CA LEU A 81 7.14 -3.47 10.32
C LEU A 81 8.43 -3.52 11.16
N LEU A 82 9.34 -4.40 10.76
CA LEU A 82 10.68 -4.49 11.32
C LEU A 82 11.54 -3.33 10.82
N PRO A 83 12.16 -2.52 11.70
CA PRO A 83 13.01 -1.39 11.28
C PRO A 83 14.10 -1.79 10.26
N ALA A 84 14.70 -2.98 10.43
CA ALA A 84 15.76 -3.48 9.56
C ALA A 84 15.28 -3.82 8.13
N ALA A 85 13.97 -3.94 7.91
CA ALA A 85 13.40 -4.13 6.58
C ALA A 85 13.22 -2.82 5.82
N LEU A 86 13.21 -1.68 6.52
CA LEU A 86 13.02 -0.35 5.94
C LEU A 86 14.35 0.22 5.45
N ARG A 87 14.31 0.92 4.33
CA ARG A 87 15.49 1.56 3.74
C ARG A 87 15.09 2.73 2.85
N PRO A 88 15.99 3.70 2.60
CA PRO A 88 15.69 4.84 1.75
C PRO A 88 15.21 4.42 0.34
N PRO A 89 14.35 5.23 -0.28
CA PRO A 89 14.00 5.10 -1.69
C PRO A 89 15.23 4.93 -2.58
N ASP A 90 15.23 3.87 -3.40
CA ASP A 90 16.32 3.56 -4.34
C ASP A 90 15.73 3.16 -5.71
N ARG A 91 16.10 3.90 -6.75
CA ARG A 91 15.64 3.66 -8.13
C ARG A 91 16.02 2.26 -8.63
N ALA A 92 17.25 1.82 -8.36
CA ALA A 92 17.73 0.53 -8.84
C ALA A 92 16.95 -0.62 -8.22
N GLU A 93 16.64 -0.51 -6.93
CA GLU A 93 15.80 -1.46 -6.20
C GLU A 93 14.38 -1.54 -6.76
N LEU A 94 13.73 -0.39 -6.97
CA LEU A 94 12.37 -0.36 -7.56
C LEU A 94 12.34 -1.08 -8.91
N LEU A 95 13.32 -0.82 -9.78
CA LEU A 95 13.40 -1.48 -11.08
C LEU A 95 13.66 -2.99 -10.95
N GLY A 96 14.38 -3.42 -9.91
CA GLY A 96 14.49 -4.84 -9.54
C GLY A 96 13.12 -5.47 -9.26
N TYR A 97 12.31 -4.82 -8.44
CA TYR A 97 10.95 -5.26 -8.13
C TYR A 97 10.02 -5.29 -9.34
N VAL A 98 10.07 -4.26 -10.19
CA VAL A 98 9.28 -4.22 -11.42
C VAL A 98 9.64 -5.40 -12.34
N ARG A 99 10.93 -5.72 -12.48
CA ARG A 99 11.39 -6.89 -13.24
C ARG A 99 10.90 -8.21 -12.61
N ALA A 100 11.09 -8.38 -11.31
CA ALA A 100 10.69 -9.59 -10.59
C ALA A 100 9.16 -9.85 -10.68
N ALA A 101 8.37 -8.77 -10.68
CA ALA A 101 6.92 -8.85 -10.75
C ALA A 101 6.36 -9.13 -12.15
N GLY A 102 7.16 -9.06 -13.21
CA GLY A 102 6.72 -9.40 -14.58
C GLY A 102 5.48 -8.62 -15.05
N GLY A 103 5.37 -7.33 -14.71
CA GLY A 103 4.19 -6.50 -15.06
C GLY A 103 2.99 -6.65 -14.10
N ARG A 104 3.13 -7.45 -13.05
CA ARG A 104 2.08 -7.65 -12.03
C ARG A 104 2.25 -6.78 -10.78
N LEU A 105 3.30 -5.95 -10.69
CA LEU A 105 3.36 -4.89 -9.67
C LEU A 105 2.41 -3.76 -10.07
N LYS A 106 1.47 -3.38 -9.19
CA LYS A 106 0.44 -2.37 -9.49
C LYS A 106 0.56 -1.13 -8.63
N VAL A 107 0.94 -1.29 -7.36
CA VAL A 107 1.00 -0.20 -6.39
C VAL A 107 2.30 -0.29 -5.60
N ILE A 108 2.90 0.85 -5.30
CA ILE A 108 3.99 0.97 -4.34
C ILE A 108 3.69 2.07 -3.31
N VAL A 109 3.97 1.78 -2.05
CA VAL A 109 3.88 2.73 -0.93
C VAL A 109 5.25 3.35 -0.68
N VAL A 110 5.29 4.68 -0.61
CA VAL A 110 6.52 5.47 -0.40
C VAL A 110 6.26 6.53 0.67
N ALA A 111 7.21 6.73 1.57
CA ALA A 111 7.27 7.90 2.43
C ALA A 111 7.94 9.07 1.67
N PRO A 112 7.17 10.09 1.24
CA PRO A 112 7.64 11.08 0.27
C PRO A 112 8.72 12.03 0.77
N GLU A 113 8.87 12.18 2.09
CA GLU A 113 9.87 13.03 2.73
C GLU A 113 11.27 12.41 2.75
N LEU A 114 11.41 11.13 2.39
CA LEU A 114 12.69 10.45 2.43
C LEU A 114 13.59 10.87 1.25
N PRO A 115 14.91 10.99 1.46
CA PRO A 115 15.85 11.22 0.37
C PRO A 115 15.70 10.19 -0.75
N GLY A 116 15.61 10.66 -2.00
CA GLY A 116 15.40 9.82 -3.18
C GLY A 116 13.93 9.53 -3.52
N ALA A 117 12.96 9.91 -2.68
CA ALA A 117 11.54 9.62 -2.92
C ALA A 117 11.04 10.23 -4.23
N ALA A 118 11.40 11.47 -4.56
CA ALA A 118 10.98 12.12 -5.80
C ALA A 118 11.42 11.34 -7.07
N GLU A 119 12.65 10.81 -7.07
CA GLU A 119 13.16 9.97 -8.17
C GLU A 119 12.37 8.65 -8.27
N VAL A 120 12.16 7.97 -7.13
CA VAL A 120 11.38 6.74 -7.06
C VAL A 120 9.94 6.94 -7.50
N ILE A 121 9.30 8.05 -7.10
CA ILE A 121 7.94 8.43 -7.54
C ILE A 121 7.92 8.60 -9.06
N GLY A 122 8.88 9.33 -9.63
CA GLY A 122 8.99 9.53 -11.08
C GLY A 122 9.14 8.21 -11.83
N VAL A 123 10.08 7.36 -11.42
CA VAL A 123 10.32 6.06 -12.03
C VAL A 123 9.11 5.14 -11.88
N ALA A 124 8.47 5.09 -10.72
CA ALA A 124 7.27 4.28 -10.52
C ALA A 124 6.15 4.67 -11.49
N ARG A 125 5.96 5.96 -11.74
CA ARG A 125 4.99 6.45 -12.71
C ARG A 125 5.35 6.10 -14.15
N GLU A 126 6.62 6.20 -14.53
CA GLU A 126 7.10 5.76 -15.85
C GLU A 126 6.85 4.27 -16.07
N GLN A 127 6.91 3.46 -15.02
CA GLN A 127 6.58 2.03 -15.03
C GLN A 127 5.06 1.76 -14.95
N GLY A 128 4.22 2.80 -14.93
CA GLY A 128 2.76 2.68 -14.88
C GLY A 128 2.20 2.25 -13.52
N LEU A 129 2.98 2.40 -12.44
CA LEU A 129 2.55 2.06 -11.08
C LEU A 129 1.71 3.20 -10.47
N VAL A 130 0.74 2.83 -9.64
CA VAL A 130 0.13 3.77 -8.69
C VAL A 130 1.12 3.97 -7.55
N VAL A 131 1.44 5.23 -7.27
CA VAL A 131 2.24 5.58 -6.10
C VAL A 131 1.32 6.04 -4.99
N SER A 132 1.41 5.36 -3.85
CA SER A 132 0.68 5.66 -2.63
C SER A 132 1.62 6.26 -1.59
N MET A 133 1.19 7.30 -0.87
CA MET A 133 1.91 7.76 0.31
C MET A 133 1.40 7.06 1.57
N GLY A 134 2.31 6.64 2.45
CA GLY A 134 1.97 5.94 3.69
C GLY A 134 3.22 5.72 4.54
N HIS A 135 3.05 5.37 5.82
CA HIS A 135 4.16 5.19 6.76
C HIS A 135 5.15 6.38 6.73
N THR A 136 4.62 7.59 6.86
CA THR A 136 5.31 8.84 6.51
C THR A 136 5.17 9.89 7.62
N ASP A 137 6.27 10.60 7.89
CA ASP A 137 6.35 11.77 8.76
C ASP A 137 6.22 13.10 7.99
N ALA A 138 5.83 13.02 6.71
CA ALA A 138 5.83 14.16 5.80
C ALA A 138 4.98 15.32 6.34
N THR A 139 5.56 16.50 6.23
CA THR A 139 4.88 17.78 6.36
C THR A 139 3.80 17.92 5.28
N TYR A 140 2.96 18.94 5.43
CA TYR A 140 1.96 19.27 4.43
C TYR A 140 2.59 19.62 3.08
N GLU A 141 3.71 20.34 3.10
CA GLU A 141 4.45 20.82 1.94
C GLU A 141 5.08 19.65 1.18
N GLU A 142 5.79 18.75 1.88
CA GLU A 142 6.39 17.55 1.28
C GLU A 142 5.33 16.64 0.65
N ALA A 143 4.19 16.45 1.33
CA ALA A 143 3.10 15.65 0.80
C ALA A 143 2.46 16.30 -0.45
N ARG A 144 2.30 17.62 -0.46
CA ARG A 144 1.80 18.34 -1.65
C ARG A 144 2.75 18.27 -2.83
N GLU A 145 4.05 18.40 -2.58
CA GLU A 145 5.07 18.24 -3.59
C GLU A 145 5.01 16.83 -4.21
N ALA A 146 4.93 15.79 -3.37
CA ALA A 146 4.79 14.41 -3.84
C ALA A 146 3.52 14.18 -4.67
N ILE A 147 2.39 14.79 -4.29
CA ILE A 147 1.15 14.76 -5.09
C ILE A 147 1.39 15.40 -6.46
N SER A 148 2.08 16.55 -6.52
CA SER A 148 2.40 17.21 -7.79
C SER A 148 3.35 16.38 -8.68
N HIS A 149 4.18 15.52 -8.08
CA HIS A 149 5.02 14.56 -8.78
C HIS A 149 4.29 13.26 -9.15
N GLY A 150 3.04 13.11 -8.72
CA GLY A 150 2.08 12.11 -9.16
C GLY A 150 1.83 10.96 -8.17
N VAL A 151 2.02 11.21 -6.88
CA VAL A 151 1.34 10.42 -5.85
C VAL A 151 -0.17 10.63 -5.97
N THR A 152 -0.91 9.53 -6.13
CA THR A 152 -2.37 9.55 -6.42
C THR A 152 -3.19 8.72 -5.43
N GLN A 153 -2.53 8.05 -4.48
CA GLN A 153 -3.17 7.26 -3.44
C GLN A 153 -2.55 7.57 -2.07
N ALA A 154 -3.29 7.30 -1.00
CA ALA A 154 -2.79 7.33 0.36
C ALA A 154 -3.19 6.05 1.09
N THR A 155 -2.19 5.32 1.59
CA THR A 155 -2.35 4.02 2.24
C THR A 155 -2.97 4.21 3.63
N HIS A 156 -3.94 3.35 3.97
CA HIS A 156 -4.65 3.28 5.27
C HIS A 156 -4.66 4.58 6.10
N CYS A 157 -5.27 5.65 5.55
CA CYS A 157 -5.23 7.00 6.11
C CYS A 157 -5.46 7.04 7.63
N PHE A 158 -4.79 7.98 8.30
CA PHE A 158 -4.64 8.12 9.76
C PHE A 158 -3.61 7.18 10.40
N ASN A 159 -3.41 5.97 9.88
CA ASN A 159 -2.51 4.98 10.46
C ASN A 159 -1.07 5.21 9.99
N ALA A 160 -0.10 5.11 10.89
CA ALA A 160 1.32 5.29 10.57
C ALA A 160 1.61 6.58 9.76
N MET A 161 0.98 7.68 10.14
CA MET A 161 1.14 8.98 9.49
C MET A 161 1.42 10.05 10.53
N ARG A 162 2.11 11.12 10.11
CA ARG A 162 2.19 12.37 10.89
C ARG A 162 0.78 12.79 11.34
N PRO A 163 0.53 12.97 12.64
CA PRO A 163 -0.79 13.39 13.13
C PRO A 163 -1.20 14.75 12.56
N PHE A 164 -2.49 14.92 12.28
CA PHE A 164 -3.02 16.21 11.86
C PHE A 164 -3.04 17.19 13.05
N HIS A 165 -2.53 18.40 12.82
CA HIS A 165 -2.67 19.53 13.72
C HIS A 165 -3.01 20.80 12.93
N HIS A 166 -3.84 21.70 13.47
CA HIS A 166 -4.31 22.88 12.72
C HIS A 166 -3.19 23.84 12.25
N ARG A 167 -2.04 23.87 12.96
CA ARG A 167 -0.82 24.62 12.54
C ARG A 167 0.21 23.77 11.80
N ASP A 168 -0.01 22.47 11.74
CA ASP A 168 0.87 21.52 11.06
C ASP A 168 0.00 20.36 10.56
N PRO A 169 -0.68 20.55 9.41
CA PRO A 169 -1.67 19.59 8.94
C PRO A 169 -1.08 18.23 8.55
N GLY A 170 0.24 18.19 8.30
CA GLY A 170 0.96 17.02 7.83
C GLY A 170 0.44 16.46 6.50
N CYS A 171 0.87 15.24 6.19
CA CYS A 171 0.40 14.50 5.02
C CYS A 171 -1.12 14.32 5.00
N LEU A 172 -1.75 14.09 6.16
CA LEU A 172 -3.20 13.92 6.25
C LEU A 172 -3.96 15.18 5.81
N GLY A 173 -3.49 16.37 6.18
CA GLY A 173 -4.05 17.62 5.68
C GLY A 173 -3.96 17.75 4.16
N ALA A 174 -2.82 17.35 3.56
CA ALA A 174 -2.63 17.38 2.11
C ALA A 174 -3.55 16.38 1.39
N ILE A 175 -3.73 15.18 1.95
CA ILE A 175 -4.62 14.14 1.43
C ILE A 175 -6.08 14.62 1.45
N LEU A 176 -6.53 15.18 2.58
CA LEU A 176 -7.90 15.68 2.74
C LEU A 176 -8.20 16.85 1.80
N ALA A 177 -7.24 17.74 1.59
CA ALA A 177 -7.39 18.92 0.73
C ALA A 177 -7.22 18.64 -0.77
N SER A 178 -6.67 17.48 -1.16
CA SER A 178 -6.37 17.19 -2.56
C SER A 178 -7.48 16.41 -3.26
N PRO A 179 -8.10 16.90 -4.35
CA PRO A 179 -9.07 16.10 -5.11
C PRO A 179 -8.43 14.98 -5.95
N GLN A 180 -7.10 14.99 -6.10
CA GLN A 180 -6.34 14.06 -6.96
C GLN A 180 -6.00 12.75 -6.25
N VAL A 181 -5.96 12.76 -4.92
CA VAL A 181 -5.57 11.59 -4.11
C VAL A 181 -6.80 10.78 -3.74
N THR A 182 -6.74 9.47 -3.97
CA THR A 182 -7.72 8.52 -3.42
C THR A 182 -7.22 8.02 -2.06
N ALA A 183 -8.07 8.07 -1.05
CA ALA A 183 -7.72 7.73 0.33
C ALA A 183 -8.18 6.30 0.67
N GLU A 184 -7.26 5.43 1.09
CA GLU A 184 -7.63 4.17 1.69
C GLU A 184 -8.09 4.36 3.14
N LEU A 185 -9.07 3.56 3.56
CA LEU A 185 -9.62 3.56 4.91
C LEU A 185 -9.83 2.12 5.41
N ILE A 186 -9.28 1.81 6.58
CA ILE A 186 -9.61 0.59 7.32
C ILE A 186 -10.89 0.85 8.12
N GLY A 187 -11.99 0.23 7.69
CA GLY A 187 -13.35 0.51 8.17
C GLY A 187 -13.84 -0.34 9.35
N ASP A 188 -12.94 -0.86 10.19
CA ASP A 188 -13.29 -1.82 11.25
C ASP A 188 -13.73 -1.20 12.59
N GLY A 189 -13.58 0.12 12.74
CA GLY A 189 -13.90 0.85 13.98
C GLY A 189 -12.84 0.76 15.07
N VAL A 190 -11.77 0.00 14.85
CA VAL A 190 -10.64 -0.18 15.77
C VAL A 190 -9.46 0.66 15.33
N HIS A 191 -9.07 0.56 14.05
CA HIS A 191 -7.97 1.34 13.49
C HIS A 191 -8.30 2.84 13.43
N VAL A 192 -9.55 3.15 13.08
CA VAL A 192 -10.00 4.53 12.92
C VAL A 192 -11.32 4.71 13.66
N HIS A 193 -11.39 5.72 14.53
CA HIS A 193 -12.63 6.05 15.21
C HIS A 193 -13.71 6.47 14.18
N PRO A 194 -15.00 6.08 14.33
CA PRO A 194 -16.06 6.42 13.37
C PRO A 194 -16.18 7.92 13.04
N GLY A 195 -15.88 8.80 14.01
CA GLY A 195 -15.82 10.24 13.79
C GLY A 195 -14.73 10.67 12.79
N ALA A 196 -13.56 10.04 12.82
CA ALA A 196 -12.47 10.30 11.87
C ALA A 196 -12.77 9.67 10.49
N MET A 197 -13.42 8.50 10.46
CA MET A 197 -13.94 7.93 9.19
C MET A 197 -14.91 8.92 8.52
N ALA A 198 -15.84 9.47 9.30
CA ALA A 198 -16.83 10.43 8.80
C ALA A 198 -16.19 11.75 8.35
N LEU A 199 -15.06 12.16 8.93
CA LEU A 199 -14.27 13.30 8.45
C LEU A 199 -13.67 13.00 7.07
N LEU A 200 -12.99 11.86 6.93
CA LEU A 200 -12.38 11.45 5.66
C LEU A 200 -13.44 11.36 4.55
N LEU A 201 -14.56 10.69 4.81
CA LEU A 201 -15.65 10.54 3.84
C LEU A 201 -16.27 11.88 3.44
N ARG A 202 -16.39 12.85 4.36
CA ARG A 202 -16.89 14.19 4.02
C ARG A 202 -15.89 14.97 3.16
N ALA A 203 -14.60 14.85 3.43
CA ALA A 203 -13.57 15.55 2.67
C ALA A 203 -13.35 14.94 1.27
N LYS A 204 -13.33 13.61 1.18
CA LYS A 204 -12.98 12.88 -0.05
C LYS A 204 -14.20 12.50 -0.88
N GLY A 205 -15.35 12.29 -0.23
CA GLY A 205 -16.51 11.68 -0.86
C GLY A 205 -16.30 10.18 -1.16
N PRO A 206 -17.38 9.46 -1.47
CA PRO A 206 -17.34 8.01 -1.66
C PRO A 206 -16.52 7.56 -2.88
N VAL A 207 -16.34 8.43 -3.88
CA VAL A 207 -15.58 8.11 -5.11
C VAL A 207 -14.06 8.16 -4.89
N ARG A 208 -13.60 8.96 -3.92
CA ARG A 208 -12.16 9.10 -3.59
C ARG A 208 -11.79 8.45 -2.26
N THR A 209 -12.61 7.51 -1.79
CA THR A 209 -12.32 6.68 -0.62
C THR A 209 -12.42 5.21 -1.01
N ILE A 210 -11.36 4.44 -0.71
CA ILE A 210 -11.31 2.99 -0.91
C ILE A 210 -11.34 2.33 0.47
N LEU A 211 -12.27 1.40 0.70
CA LEU A 211 -12.21 0.55 1.87
C LEU A 211 -11.16 -0.54 1.65
N VAL A 212 -10.27 -0.70 2.62
CA VAL A 212 -9.27 -1.77 2.66
C VAL A 212 -9.40 -2.57 3.94
N THR A 213 -9.05 -3.85 3.88
CA THR A 213 -9.06 -4.71 5.07
C THR A 213 -7.79 -4.58 5.88
N ASP A 214 -6.65 -4.39 5.19
CA ASP A 214 -5.30 -4.52 5.74
C ASP A 214 -5.10 -5.81 6.58
N GLY A 215 -5.84 -6.87 6.21
CA GLY A 215 -5.92 -8.11 6.98
C GLY A 215 -4.61 -8.90 6.93
N VAL A 216 -4.22 -9.50 8.04
CA VAL A 216 -3.06 -10.40 8.14
C VAL A 216 -3.52 -11.87 8.18
N ALA A 217 -2.62 -12.85 8.05
CA ALA A 217 -3.01 -14.26 7.99
C ALA A 217 -3.96 -14.71 9.13
N PRO A 218 -3.79 -14.28 10.40
CA PRO A 218 -4.73 -14.60 11.48
C PRO A 218 -6.11 -13.94 11.36
N THR A 219 -6.29 -12.95 10.48
CA THR A 219 -7.55 -12.21 10.31
C THR A 219 -8.52 -13.04 9.45
N GLY A 220 -9.73 -13.31 9.92
CA GLY A 220 -10.71 -14.06 9.12
C GLY A 220 -12.00 -14.38 9.84
#